data_AF-A0AAU9EZV4-F1
#
_entry.id   AF-A0AAU9EZV4-F1
#
_cell.length_a   1.000
_cell.length_b   1.000
_cell.length_c   1.000
_cell.angle_alpha   90.00
_cell.angle_beta   90.00
_cell.angle_gamma   90.00
#
_symmetry.space_group_name_H-M   'P 1'
#
loop_
_entity.id
_entity.type
_entity.pdbx_description
1 polymer ?
#
loop_
_entity_poly.entity_id
_entity_poly.type
_entity_poly.pdbx_seq_one_letter_code
_entity_poly.pdbx_strand_id
1 'polypeptide(L)'
;MRACKKLAACLLMLTALLGLAGAAGAAGDTEGERARETALRWLELLDRGDYDSAYYDAAPLLQRALTLEKWRQTMSALAAKTGPAQEHQFLHGRPAQDLPGAPKGQYYLLVYKPRFAKQPDLLEQVALIKKSGGQWRVAGYYLK
;
A
#
# COMPACT_ATOMS: atom_id res chain seq x y z
N MET A 1 16.98 -6.03 -46.24
CA MET A 1 17.50 -7.10 -45.34
C MET A 1 16.57 -7.10 -44.12
N ARG A 2 15.55 -7.97 -43.96
CA ARG A 2 15.58 -9.40 -43.52
C ARG A 2 16.67 -9.62 -42.45
N ALA A 3 16.44 -10.14 -41.24
CA ALA A 3 15.48 -11.10 -40.69
C ALA A 3 15.32 -10.82 -39.16
N CYS A 4 14.24 -11.12 -38.42
CA CYS A 4 13.58 -12.40 -38.11
C CYS A 4 14.49 -13.45 -37.42
N LYS A 5 13.98 -14.11 -36.35
CA LYS A 5 14.36 -15.44 -35.77
C LYS A 5 15.45 -15.40 -34.66
N LYS A 6 15.43 -16.08 -33.49
CA LYS A 6 14.66 -17.16 -32.78
C LYS A 6 14.95 -17.01 -31.27
N LEU A 7 14.06 -17.28 -30.30
CA LEU A 7 13.75 -18.57 -29.64
C LEU A 7 14.95 -19.47 -29.25
N ALA A 8 14.85 -20.05 -28.05
CA ALA A 8 15.64 -21.12 -27.39
C ALA A 8 16.68 -20.61 -26.36
N ALA A 9 16.39 -20.71 -25.06
CA ALA A 9 16.52 -21.90 -24.21
C ALA A 9 17.92 -21.99 -23.56
N CYS A 10 18.00 -21.64 -22.28
CA CYS A 10 18.96 -22.27 -21.37
C CYS A 10 18.15 -22.87 -20.21
N LEU A 11 18.06 -24.18 -20.28
CA LEU A 11 17.50 -25.11 -19.33
C LEU A 11 18.45 -25.19 -18.12
N LEU A 12 17.95 -24.98 -16.90
CA LEU A 12 18.49 -25.61 -15.71
C LEU A 12 17.33 -26.35 -15.04
N MET A 13 17.27 -27.66 -15.31
CA MET A 13 16.37 -28.60 -14.67
C MET A 13 17.04 -29.25 -13.46
N LEU A 14 16.21 -29.50 -12.43
CA LEU A 14 16.34 -30.50 -11.35
C LEU A 14 17.40 -30.21 -10.27
N THR A 15 17.18 -30.45 -8.97
CA THR A 15 16.27 -31.39 -8.29
C THR A 15 16.06 -30.94 -6.85
N ALA A 16 14.93 -31.38 -6.27
CA ALA A 16 14.44 -31.09 -4.93
C ALA A 16 15.43 -31.38 -3.79
N LEU A 17 15.46 -30.48 -2.80
CA LEU A 17 15.49 -30.91 -1.40
C LEU A 17 14.06 -30.76 -0.85
N LEU A 18 13.37 -31.89 -0.79
CA LEU A 18 12.20 -32.05 0.05
C LEU A 18 12.69 -32.12 1.50
N GLY A 19 12.84 -30.95 2.13
CA GLY A 19 12.92 -30.83 3.59
C GLY A 19 11.50 -30.71 4.13
N LEU A 20 11.02 -31.78 4.77
CA LEU A 20 9.75 -31.79 5.49
C LEU A 20 9.70 -30.69 6.56
N ALA A 21 8.48 -30.22 6.78
CA ALA A 21 7.99 -29.69 8.05
C ALA A 21 8.64 -28.39 8.54
N GLY A 22 8.21 -27.31 7.89
CA GLY A 22 7.85 -26.09 8.58
C GLY A 22 6.53 -25.60 8.00
N ALA A 23 5.40 -26.15 8.43
CA ALA A 23 4.21 -25.33 8.51
C ALA A 23 4.56 -24.22 9.50
N ALA A 24 5.19 -23.15 9.00
CA ALA A 24 5.22 -21.88 9.70
C ALA A 24 3.74 -21.50 9.80
N GLY A 25 3.17 -21.84 10.95
CA GLY A 25 1.74 -21.81 11.17
C GLY A 25 1.19 -20.45 10.78
N ALA A 26 -0.08 -20.44 10.42
CA ALA A 26 -0.94 -19.27 10.53
C ALA A 26 -1.06 -18.85 12.02
N ALA A 27 0.07 -18.52 12.65
CA ALA A 27 0.14 -17.71 13.84
C ALA A 27 -0.03 -16.28 13.34
N GLY A 28 -1.19 -15.70 13.67
CA GLY A 28 -1.71 -14.47 13.07
C GLY A 28 -0.69 -13.35 12.98
N ASP A 29 -0.52 -12.81 11.77
CA ASP A 29 0.29 -11.62 11.52
C ASP A 29 -0.34 -10.40 12.20
N THR A 30 -0.09 -10.29 13.50
CA THR A 30 -0.70 -9.26 14.34
C THR A 30 -0.18 -7.87 13.95
N GLU A 31 1.01 -7.79 13.34
CA GLU A 31 1.56 -6.54 12.81
C GLU A 31 0.84 -6.13 11.52
N GLY A 32 0.64 -7.07 10.61
CA GLY A 32 -0.15 -6.87 9.40
C GLY A 32 -1.59 -6.46 9.69
N GLU A 33 -2.25 -7.12 10.64
CA GLU A 33 -3.60 -6.73 11.06
C GLU A 33 -3.65 -5.31 11.65
N ARG A 34 -2.73 -4.96 12.56
CA ARG A 34 -2.64 -3.58 13.09
C ARG A 34 -2.38 -2.54 11.99
N ALA A 35 -1.52 -2.87 11.02
CA ALA A 35 -1.24 -1.99 9.90
C ALA A 35 -2.49 -1.83 9.01
N ARG A 36 -3.20 -2.94 8.73
CA ARG A 36 -4.43 -2.96 7.94
C ARG A 36 -5.56 -2.17 8.58
N GLU A 37 -5.80 -2.35 9.87
CA GLU A 37 -6.78 -1.57 10.62
C GLU A 37 -6.45 -0.08 10.60
N THR A 38 -5.17 0.27 10.75
CA THR A 38 -4.71 1.67 10.69
C THR A 38 -4.96 2.26 9.31
N ALA A 39 -4.65 1.52 8.24
CA ALA A 39 -4.90 1.97 6.87
C ALA A 39 -6.39 2.14 6.59
N LEU A 40 -7.24 1.21 7.01
CA LEU A 40 -8.68 1.28 6.81
C LEU A 40 -9.28 2.50 7.52
N ARG A 41 -8.96 2.74 8.80
CA ARG A 41 -9.41 3.94 9.51
C ARG A 41 -9.00 5.23 8.82
N TRP A 42 -7.79 5.24 8.25
CA TRP A 42 -7.28 6.40 7.52
C TRP A 42 -7.99 6.59 6.16
N LEU A 43 -8.27 5.50 5.43
CA LEU A 43 -9.03 5.54 4.18
C LEU A 43 -10.48 6.01 4.40
N GLU A 44 -11.13 5.57 5.49
CA GLU A 44 -12.47 6.03 5.86
C GLU A 44 -12.54 7.54 6.12
N LEU A 45 -11.43 8.19 6.51
CA LEU A 45 -11.39 9.66 6.59
C LEU A 45 -11.45 10.27 5.19
N LEU A 46 -10.75 9.69 4.20
CA LEU A 46 -10.82 10.14 2.81
C LEU A 46 -12.22 9.96 2.21
N ASP A 47 -12.86 8.82 2.48
CA ASP A 47 -14.22 8.53 1.97
C ASP A 47 -15.25 9.55 2.46
N ARG A 48 -15.09 10.02 3.70
CA ARG A 48 -15.94 11.04 4.31
C ARG A 48 -15.57 12.47 3.88
N GLY A 49 -14.52 12.64 3.07
CA GLY A 49 -14.00 13.94 2.67
C GLY A 49 -13.25 14.68 3.79
N ASP A 50 -12.94 14.01 4.91
CA ASP A 50 -12.20 14.58 6.04
C ASP A 50 -10.68 14.52 5.79
N TYR A 51 -10.26 15.30 4.79
CA TYR A 51 -8.87 15.33 4.34
C TYR A 51 -7.93 15.90 5.40
N ASP A 52 -8.42 16.76 6.28
CA ASP A 52 -7.65 17.34 7.37
C ASP A 52 -7.27 16.31 8.40
N SER A 53 -8.25 15.55 8.90
CA SER A 53 -7.99 14.48 9.84
C SER A 53 -7.07 13.43 9.23
N ALA A 54 -7.27 13.08 7.95
CA ALA A 54 -6.36 12.16 7.25
C ALA A 54 -4.92 12.71 7.17
N TYR A 55 -4.76 14.01 6.93
CA TYR A 55 -3.44 14.65 6.89
C TYR A 55 -2.74 14.63 8.26
N TYR A 56 -3.47 14.98 9.33
CA TYR A 56 -2.91 15.04 10.67
C TYR A 56 -2.71 13.65 11.31
N ASP A 57 -3.53 12.66 10.94
CA ASP A 57 -3.34 11.27 11.35
C ASP A 57 -2.18 10.58 10.60
N ALA A 58 -1.77 11.09 9.43
CA ALA A 58 -0.62 10.54 8.70
C ALA A 58 0.71 10.66 9.48
N ALA A 59 1.72 9.94 9.01
CA ALA A 59 3.08 10.09 9.50
C ALA A 59 3.64 11.48 9.12
N PRO A 60 4.56 12.06 9.92
CA PRO A 60 5.23 13.32 9.59
C PRO A 60 5.90 13.34 8.21
N LEU A 61 6.20 12.17 7.65
CA LEU A 61 6.73 12.04 6.29
C LEU A 61 5.77 12.63 5.23
N LEU A 62 4.47 12.32 5.32
CA LEU A 62 3.47 12.85 4.39
C LEU A 62 3.33 14.37 4.55
N GLN A 63 3.31 14.84 5.79
CA GLN A 63 3.16 16.27 6.13
C GLN A 63 4.38 17.11 5.73
N ARG A 64 5.57 16.50 5.61
CA ARG A 64 6.76 17.16 5.07
C ARG A 64 6.76 17.19 3.54
N ALA A 65 6.10 16.24 2.90
CA ALA A 65 6.05 16.12 1.45
C ALA A 65 5.02 17.07 0.82
N LEU A 66 3.89 17.31 1.50
CA LEU A 66 2.79 18.15 1.01
C LEU A 66 2.30 19.07 2.12
N THR A 67 2.06 20.34 1.82
CA THR A 67 1.33 21.22 2.75
C THR A 67 -0.12 20.75 2.88
N LEU A 68 -0.79 21.09 4.00
CA LEU A 68 -2.22 20.79 4.17
C LEU A 68 -3.07 21.32 3.02
N GLU A 69 -2.78 22.54 2.55
CA GLU A 69 -3.50 23.13 1.41
C GLU A 69 -3.32 22.28 0.14
N LYS A 70 -2.09 21.90 -0.19
CA LYS A 70 -1.81 21.08 -1.36
C LYS A 70 -2.42 19.69 -1.24
N TRP A 71 -2.42 19.12 -0.05
CA TRP A 71 -3.07 17.86 0.26
C TRP A 71 -4.58 17.93 0.00
N ARG A 72 -5.29 18.91 0.57
CA ARG A 72 -6.73 19.14 0.35
C ARG A 72 -7.05 19.28 -1.13
N GLN A 73 -6.30 20.11 -1.85
CA GLN A 73 -6.47 20.30 -3.29
C GLN A 73 -6.31 18.98 -4.05
N THR A 74 -5.29 18.20 -3.71
CA THR A 74 -4.99 16.92 -4.38
C THR A 74 -6.09 15.89 -4.11
N MET A 75 -6.50 15.73 -2.85
CA MET A 75 -7.56 14.78 -2.48
C MET A 75 -8.92 15.18 -3.05
N SER A 76 -9.25 16.48 -3.04
CA SER A 76 -10.49 16.98 -3.65
C SER A 76 -10.51 16.77 -5.17
N ALA A 77 -9.41 17.04 -5.87
CA ALA A 77 -9.30 16.79 -7.30
C ALA A 77 -9.41 15.30 -7.61
N LEU A 78 -8.83 14.46 -6.76
CA LEU A 78 -8.91 13.02 -6.89
C LEU A 78 -10.36 12.53 -6.72
N ALA A 79 -11.04 12.94 -5.64
CA ALA A 79 -12.43 12.59 -5.38
C ALA A 79 -13.36 13.04 -6.51
N ALA A 80 -13.11 14.21 -7.13
CA ALA A 80 -13.87 14.64 -8.31
C ALA A 80 -13.69 13.68 -9.49
N LYS A 81 -12.48 13.15 -9.69
CA LYS A 81 -12.10 12.25 -10.79
C LYS A 81 -12.59 10.80 -10.57
N THR A 82 -12.47 10.27 -9.35
CA THR A 82 -12.81 8.87 -9.02
C THR A 82 -14.22 8.70 -8.49
N GLY A 83 -14.80 9.75 -7.90
CA GLY A 83 -15.89 9.60 -6.93
C GLY A 83 -15.36 9.04 -5.60
N PRO A 84 -16.15 9.13 -4.51
CA PRO A 84 -15.81 8.47 -3.25
C PRO A 84 -15.74 6.95 -3.44
N ALA A 85 -14.88 6.27 -2.67
CA ALA A 85 -14.92 4.81 -2.61
C ALA A 85 -16.11 4.37 -1.76
N GLN A 86 -16.77 3.29 -2.15
CA GLN A 86 -17.84 2.67 -1.36
C GLN A 86 -17.32 1.53 -0.47
N GLU A 87 -16.16 0.98 -0.83
CA GLU A 87 -15.43 0.01 -0.04
C GLU A 87 -13.96 0.03 -0.42
N HIS A 88 -13.15 -0.61 0.41
CA HIS A 88 -11.77 -0.98 0.12
C HIS A 88 -11.58 -2.48 0.33
N GLN A 89 -11.63 -3.27 -0.76
CA GLN A 89 -11.35 -4.70 -0.67
C GLN A 89 -9.84 -4.90 -0.49
N PHE A 90 -9.43 -5.49 0.64
CA PHE A 90 -8.03 -5.86 0.83
C PHE A 90 -7.62 -6.95 -0.16
N LEU A 91 -6.53 -6.73 -0.90
CA LEU A 91 -5.99 -7.72 -1.83
C LEU A 91 -4.81 -8.48 -1.23
N HIS A 92 -3.77 -7.75 -0.84
CA HIS A 92 -2.57 -8.32 -0.23
C HIS A 92 -1.77 -7.24 0.48
N GLY A 93 -0.85 -7.69 1.34
CA GLY A 93 0.08 -6.83 2.04
C GLY A 93 1.41 -7.54 2.25
N ARG A 94 2.47 -6.76 2.48
CA ARG A 94 3.77 -7.31 2.86
C ARG A 94 4.54 -6.37 3.78
N PRO A 95 5.33 -6.91 4.73
CA PRO A 95 6.32 -6.13 5.42
C PRO A 95 7.42 -5.66 4.44
N ALA A 96 8.03 -4.54 4.76
CA ALA A 96 9.22 -4.02 4.10
C ALA A 96 10.12 -3.31 5.10
N GLN A 97 11.39 -3.14 4.75
CA GLN A 97 12.37 -2.44 5.56
C GLN A 97 13.24 -1.56 4.69
N ASP A 98 13.60 -0.37 5.19
CA ASP A 98 14.54 0.56 4.56
C ASP A 98 14.28 0.76 3.06
N LEU A 99 13.05 1.14 2.72
CA LEU A 99 12.62 1.32 1.33
C LEU A 99 13.52 2.36 0.62
N PRO A 100 13.94 2.10 -0.63
CA PRO A 100 14.74 3.05 -1.40
C PRO A 100 14.06 4.41 -1.51
N GLY A 101 14.77 5.48 -1.13
CA GLY A 101 14.25 6.86 -1.19
C GLY A 101 13.28 7.23 -0.06
N ALA A 102 13.00 6.34 0.89
CA ALA A 102 12.25 6.64 2.11
C ALA A 102 13.18 6.66 3.34
N PRO A 103 12.74 7.24 4.47
CA PRO A 103 13.45 7.09 5.74
C PRO A 103 13.74 5.61 6.09
N LYS A 104 14.81 5.36 6.84
CA LYS A 104 15.03 4.03 7.41
C LYS A 104 13.93 3.68 8.40
N GLY A 105 13.50 2.42 8.41
CA GLY A 105 12.43 1.96 9.29
C GLY A 105 11.71 0.71 8.82
N GLN A 106 10.80 0.25 9.66
CA GLN A 106 9.87 -0.83 9.34
C GLN A 106 8.64 -0.27 8.65
N TYR A 107 8.28 -0.90 7.54
CA TYR A 107 7.17 -0.53 6.70
C TYR A 107 6.21 -1.70 6.55
N TYR A 108 4.95 -1.36 6.30
CA TYR A 108 3.97 -2.30 5.78
C TYR A 108 3.35 -1.71 4.53
N LEU A 109 3.37 -2.46 3.44
CA LEU A 109 2.79 -2.05 2.17
C LEU A 109 1.52 -2.84 1.94
N LEU A 110 0.39 -2.14 1.83
CA LEU A 110 -0.93 -2.73 1.67
C LEU A 110 -1.51 -2.32 0.32
N VAL A 111 -2.19 -3.24 -0.34
CA VAL A 111 -2.89 -2.99 -1.61
C VAL A 111 -4.36 -3.31 -1.45
N TYR A 112 -5.20 -2.36 -1.86
CA TYR A 112 -6.65 -2.46 -1.86
C TYR A 112 -7.21 -2.28 -3.28
N LYS A 113 -8.34 -2.94 -3.54
CA LYS A 113 -9.21 -2.64 -4.66
C LYS A 113 -10.38 -1.80 -4.15
N PRO A 114 -10.36 -0.47 -4.32
CA PRO A 114 -11.50 0.37 -4.02
C PRO A 114 -12.64 0.16 -5.02
N ARG A 115 -13.89 0.26 -4.56
CA ARG A 115 -15.04 0.48 -5.46
C ARG A 115 -15.27 1.97 -5.63
N PHE A 116 -14.47 2.60 -6.49
CA PHE A 116 -14.71 3.97 -6.93
C PHE A 116 -15.88 4.03 -7.92
N ALA A 117 -16.74 5.04 -7.77
CA ALA A 117 -17.91 5.21 -8.62
C ALA A 117 -17.57 5.46 -10.11
N LYS A 118 -16.43 6.11 -10.40
CA LYS A 118 -16.05 6.52 -11.77
C LYS A 118 -14.85 5.77 -12.36
N GLN A 119 -14.04 5.11 -11.53
CA GLN A 119 -12.80 4.43 -11.95
C GLN A 119 -12.62 3.09 -11.19
N PRO A 120 -13.41 2.05 -11.52
CA PRO A 120 -13.47 0.80 -10.77
C PRO A 120 -12.22 -0.10 -10.86
N ASP A 121 -11.30 0.22 -11.78
CA ASP A 121 -10.10 -0.58 -12.05
C ASP A 121 -8.83 -0.07 -11.34
N LEU A 122 -8.91 1.08 -10.66
CA LEU A 122 -7.77 1.62 -9.91
C LEU A 122 -7.45 0.77 -8.69
N LEU A 123 -6.16 0.66 -8.38
CA LEU A 123 -5.69 0.07 -7.13
C LEU A 123 -5.16 1.14 -6.19
N GLU A 124 -5.41 0.97 -4.90
CA GLU A 124 -4.82 1.80 -3.85
C GLU A 124 -3.66 1.06 -3.22
N GLN A 125 -2.50 1.71 -3.16
CA GLN A 125 -1.39 1.26 -2.33
C GLN A 125 -1.21 2.22 -1.15
N VAL A 126 -1.32 1.69 0.07
CA VAL A 126 -1.07 2.41 1.31
C VAL A 126 0.24 1.91 1.91
N ALA A 127 1.21 2.81 2.09
CA ALA A 127 2.45 2.53 2.79
C ALA A 127 2.36 3.04 4.22
N LEU A 128 2.55 2.17 5.21
CA LEU A 128 2.63 2.52 6.62
C LEU A 128 4.05 2.44 7.11
N ILE A 129 4.44 3.34 8.02
CA ILE A 129 5.70 3.29 8.75
C ILE A 129 5.41 3.08 10.24
N LYS A 130 6.23 2.26 10.89
CA LYS A 130 6.15 2.04 12.34
C LYS A 130 6.89 3.16 13.06
N LYS A 131 6.18 3.93 13.89
CA LYS A 131 6.77 4.94 14.78
C LYS A 131 7.48 4.27 15.96
N SER A 132 8.31 5.05 16.66
CA SER A 132 8.74 4.72 18.02
C SER A 132 7.52 4.46 18.90
N GLY A 133 7.56 3.41 19.73
CA GLY A 133 6.40 2.95 20.49
C GLY A 133 5.48 1.98 19.75
N GLY A 134 5.82 1.58 18.52
CA GLY A 134 5.19 0.46 17.82
C GLY A 134 3.90 0.78 17.07
N GLN A 135 3.50 2.05 17.01
CA GLN A 135 2.29 2.48 16.31
C GLN A 135 2.52 2.64 14.81
N TRP A 136 1.60 2.10 14.00
CA TRP A 136 1.58 2.32 12.56
C TRP A 136 0.94 3.65 12.21
N ARG A 137 1.46 4.30 11.17
CA ARG A 137 0.93 5.54 10.59
C ARG A 137 1.13 5.54 9.08
N VAL A 138 0.17 6.10 8.34
CA VAL A 138 0.26 6.18 6.88
C VAL A 138 1.40 7.12 6.47
N ALA A 139 2.38 6.60 5.77
CA ALA A 139 3.56 7.30 5.30
C ALA A 139 3.45 7.71 3.82
N GLY A 140 2.60 7.04 3.06
CA GLY A 140 2.33 7.34 1.65
C GLY A 140 1.07 6.67 1.14
N TYR A 141 0.45 7.28 0.13
CA TYR A 141 -0.77 6.84 -0.51
C TYR A 141 -0.64 7.04 -2.02
N TYR A 142 -0.97 6.00 -2.79
CA TYR A 142 -0.79 5.98 -4.24
C TYR A 142 -1.97 5.28 -4.91
N LEU A 143 -2.43 5.86 -6.01
CA LEU A 143 -3.31 5.18 -6.96
C LEU A 143 -2.48 4.64 -8.11
N LYS A 144 -2.75 3.40 -8.50
CA LYS A 144 -2.11 2.70 -9.62
C LYS A 144 -3.12 2.35 -10.69
#